data_AF-A0A2T7T494-F1
#
_entry.id   AF-A0A2T7T494-F1
#
_cell.length_a   1.000
_cell.length_b   1.000
_cell.length_c   1.000
_cell.angle_alpha   90.00
_cell.angle_beta   90.00
_cell.angle_gamma   90.00
#
_symmetry.space_group_name_H-M   'P 1'
#
loop_
_entity.id
_entity.type
_entity.pdbx_description
1 polymer ?
#
loop_
_entity_poly.entity_id
_entity_poly.type
_entity_poly.pdbx_seq_one_letter_code
_entity_poly.pdbx_strand_id
1 'polypeptide(L)'
;MLSAVELGIFTELSGRSRTTEELCARLGIKGRGAPDFLNSLVSLGMLERMEGRYRNSPVAEEYLNPHKPATDVSGYLSFLNSGFGWWSRLTEGLRSGDRLDFSGALAESGGGDGRTAGDGTLVEADAESDTFGEAFATPDQVTGFVRAMTGYSMGANQAIATAFDWKPVRTVVDVGCSEGALLAQVLGAHEHLHGVGFDLPAVSDRFTHHLDQAGVTDRARFAGGDFFHDPLPAGDVIVMGHVLHDWNVDIKQMLIRKAYEALPSGGSLLIYESLIDDERRTNTTGMLTSLNVSLVSAGGLGYTGSQCRDWLTEAGFGSITVSHLDGPEYMVVGVK
;
A
#
# COMPACT_ATOMS: atom_id res chain seq x y z
N MET A 1 -13.61 -4.42 12.93
CA MET A 1 -13.00 -3.44 12.02
C MET A 1 -13.36 -3.71 10.58
N LEU A 2 -12.95 -4.85 10.00
CA LEU A 2 -13.24 -5.19 8.60
C LEU A 2 -14.74 -5.07 8.25
N SER A 3 -15.62 -5.70 9.04
CA SER A 3 -17.07 -5.56 8.83
C SER A 3 -17.60 -4.13 8.99
N ALA A 4 -16.95 -3.26 9.76
CA ALA A 4 -17.39 -1.86 9.90
C ALA A 4 -17.09 -1.04 8.63
N VAL A 5 -15.96 -1.34 7.97
CA VAL A 5 -15.60 -0.78 6.67
C VAL A 5 -16.55 -1.31 5.59
N GLU A 6 -16.75 -2.63 5.54
CA GLU A 6 -17.65 -3.29 4.59
C GLU A 6 -19.10 -2.77 4.69
N LEU A 7 -19.61 -2.60 5.93
CA LEU A 7 -20.93 -2.05 6.18
C LEU A 7 -21.03 -0.53 5.90
N GLY A 8 -19.91 0.16 5.61
CA GLY A 8 -19.91 1.59 5.34
C GLY A 8 -20.20 2.47 6.57
N ILE A 9 -19.88 1.99 7.78
CA ILE A 9 -20.16 2.71 9.05
C ILE A 9 -19.51 4.09 9.03
N PHE A 10 -18.22 4.16 8.69
CA PHE A 10 -17.44 5.40 8.74
C PHE A 10 -17.88 6.40 7.68
N THR A 11 -18.24 5.92 6.49
CA THR A 11 -18.81 6.74 5.40
C THR A 11 -20.16 7.34 5.80
N GLU A 12 -21.05 6.55 6.41
CA GLU A 12 -22.34 7.05 6.89
C GLU A 12 -22.17 8.03 8.06
N LEU A 13 -21.13 7.91 8.88
CA LEU A 13 -20.89 8.80 10.00
C LEU A 13 -20.03 10.03 9.67
N SER A 14 -19.51 10.16 8.44
CA SER A 14 -18.67 11.31 8.08
C SER A 14 -19.42 12.64 8.24
N GLY A 15 -18.85 13.51 9.08
CA GLY A 15 -19.39 14.85 9.40
C GLY A 15 -20.74 14.85 10.15
N ARG A 16 -21.22 13.71 10.65
CA ARG A 16 -22.55 13.59 11.28
C ARG A 16 -22.56 12.60 12.45
N SER A 17 -23.66 12.61 13.21
CA SER A 17 -23.88 11.62 14.27
C SER A 17 -25.22 10.92 14.10
N ARG A 18 -25.29 9.64 14.45
CA ARG A 18 -26.47 8.78 14.25
C ARG A 18 -26.79 7.94 15.48
N THR A 19 -28.07 7.65 15.72
CA THR A 19 -28.45 6.64 16.71
C THR A 19 -28.23 5.22 16.18
N THR A 20 -28.29 4.22 17.04
CA THR A 20 -28.27 2.80 16.65
C THR A 20 -29.35 2.49 15.61
N GLU A 21 -30.58 2.95 15.84
CA GLU A 21 -31.72 2.68 14.97
C GLU A 21 -31.52 3.29 13.58
N GLU A 22 -31.01 4.52 13.52
CA GLU A 22 -30.68 5.20 12.26
C GLU A 22 -29.59 4.44 11.48
N LEU A 23 -28.51 4.00 12.15
CA LEU A 23 -27.44 3.22 11.52
C LEU A 23 -27.93 1.86 11.03
N CYS A 24 -28.68 1.12 11.86
CA CYS A 24 -29.24 -0.16 11.48
C CYS A 24 -30.18 -0.05 10.27
N ALA A 25 -31.04 0.98 10.25
CA ALA A 25 -31.97 1.21 9.14
C ALA A 25 -31.22 1.54 7.84
N ARG A 26 -30.21 2.41 7.90
CA ARG A 26 -29.48 2.87 6.70
C ARG A 26 -28.52 1.82 6.13
N LEU A 27 -27.87 1.06 7.00
CA LEU A 27 -26.81 0.10 6.62
C LEU A 27 -27.33 -1.34 6.56
N GLY A 28 -28.63 -1.55 6.75
CA GLY A 28 -29.24 -2.88 6.70
C GLY A 28 -28.78 -3.83 7.81
N ILE A 29 -28.22 -3.32 8.90
CA ILE A 29 -27.73 -4.13 10.02
C ILE A 29 -28.92 -4.68 10.79
N LYS A 30 -29.05 -6.01 10.78
CA LYS A 30 -30.13 -6.74 11.44
C LYS A 30 -29.57 -7.58 12.59
N GLY A 31 -30.32 -7.67 13.67
CA GLY A 31 -30.06 -8.61 14.75
C GLY A 31 -29.67 -7.94 16.06
N ARG A 32 -29.84 -8.71 17.14
CA ARG A 32 -29.65 -8.28 18.54
C ARG A 32 -28.24 -7.80 18.87
N GLY A 33 -27.24 -8.16 18.07
CA GLY A 33 -25.84 -7.81 18.30
C GLY A 33 -25.43 -6.42 17.80
N ALA A 34 -26.28 -5.70 17.07
CA ALA A 34 -25.92 -4.40 16.49
C ALA A 34 -25.46 -3.35 17.54
N PRO A 35 -26.13 -3.19 18.71
CA PRO A 35 -25.65 -2.29 19.74
C PRO A 35 -24.26 -2.66 20.26
N ASP A 36 -24.01 -3.95 20.51
CA ASP A 36 -22.71 -4.44 21.00
C ASP A 36 -21.61 -4.28 19.96
N PHE A 37 -21.93 -4.49 18.68
CA PHE A 37 -21.02 -4.22 17.57
C PHE A 37 -20.62 -2.74 17.53
N LEU A 38 -21.58 -1.81 17.55
CA LEU A 38 -21.27 -0.37 17.56
C LEU A 38 -20.52 0.04 18.82
N ASN A 39 -20.88 -0.50 19.99
CA ASN A 39 -20.18 -0.24 21.24
C ASN A 39 -18.76 -0.81 21.24
N SER A 40 -18.51 -1.91 20.55
CA SER A 40 -17.15 -2.43 20.37
C SER A 40 -16.29 -1.45 19.56
N LEU A 41 -16.84 -0.79 18.54
CA LEU A 41 -16.14 0.25 17.78
C LEU A 41 -15.85 1.48 18.63
N VAL A 42 -16.73 1.81 19.59
CA VAL A 42 -16.45 2.85 20.61
C VAL A 42 -15.32 2.41 21.53
N SER A 43 -15.36 1.17 22.02
CA SER A 43 -14.31 0.63 22.89
C SER A 43 -12.94 0.53 22.20
N LEU A 44 -12.93 0.32 20.88
CA LEU A 44 -11.72 0.34 20.05
C LEU A 44 -11.22 1.76 19.74
N GLY A 45 -11.95 2.81 20.15
CA GLY A 45 -11.60 4.21 19.89
C GLY A 45 -11.89 4.68 18.46
N MET A 46 -12.65 3.91 17.68
CA MET A 46 -12.98 4.23 16.29
C MET A 46 -14.24 5.07 16.18
N LEU A 47 -15.17 4.89 17.12
CA LEU A 47 -16.36 5.74 17.24
C LEU A 47 -16.34 6.46 18.59
N GLU A 48 -17.00 7.61 18.64
CA GLU A 48 -17.36 8.26 19.89
C GLU A 48 -18.87 8.19 20.08
N ARG A 49 -19.31 8.01 21.32
CA ARG A 49 -20.74 7.95 21.65
C ARG A 49 -21.10 8.99 22.70
N MET A 50 -22.00 9.90 22.36
CA MET A 50 -22.56 10.91 23.26
C MET A 50 -24.08 10.94 23.13
N GLU A 51 -24.78 10.94 24.28
CA GLU A 51 -26.24 11.00 24.32
C GLU A 51 -26.94 9.95 23.43
N GLY A 52 -26.35 8.75 23.34
CA GLY A 52 -26.88 7.65 22.52
C GLY A 52 -26.64 7.78 21.01
N ARG A 53 -25.89 8.79 20.56
CA ARG A 53 -25.49 8.98 19.17
C ARG A 53 -24.00 8.66 18.97
N TYR A 54 -23.72 7.94 17.88
CA TYR A 54 -22.37 7.60 17.42
C TYR A 54 -21.90 8.61 16.39
N ARG A 55 -20.61 8.92 16.40
CA ARG A 55 -19.89 9.63 15.33
C ARG A 55 -18.50 9.01 15.16
N ASN A 56 -17.84 9.28 14.04
CA ASN A 56 -16.43 8.92 13.89
C ASN A 56 -15.58 9.60 14.97
N SER A 57 -14.60 8.88 15.52
CA SER A 57 -13.52 9.51 16.27
C SER A 57 -12.63 10.32 15.31
N PRO A 58 -11.78 11.24 15.79
CA PRO A 58 -10.86 11.98 14.93
C PRO A 58 -9.98 11.08 14.05
N VAL A 59 -9.54 9.94 14.59
CA VAL A 59 -8.73 8.95 13.85
C VAL A 59 -9.56 8.29 12.74
N ALA A 60 -10.79 7.84 13.03
CA ALA A 60 -11.63 7.22 12.02
C ALA A 60 -12.10 8.22 10.94
N GLU A 61 -12.36 9.47 11.32
CA GLU A 61 -12.75 10.53 10.37
C GLU A 61 -11.60 10.91 9.43
N GLU A 62 -10.34 10.72 9.87
CA GLU A 62 -9.16 11.01 9.05
C GLU A 62 -8.80 9.83 8.14
N TYR A 63 -8.73 8.62 8.68
CA TYR A 63 -8.14 7.47 7.98
C TYR A 63 -9.15 6.46 7.45
N LEU A 64 -10.42 6.52 7.83
CA LEU A 64 -11.45 5.55 7.41
C LEU A 64 -12.63 6.22 6.71
N ASN A 65 -12.41 7.45 6.22
CA ASN A 65 -13.41 8.22 5.51
C ASN A 65 -13.04 8.28 4.02
N PRO A 66 -13.82 7.64 3.13
CA PRO A 66 -13.52 7.66 1.70
C PRO A 66 -13.68 9.05 1.05
N HIS A 67 -14.28 10.01 1.76
CA HIS A 67 -14.30 11.41 1.33
C HIS A 67 -12.99 12.16 1.62
N LYS A 68 -12.02 11.53 2.29
CA LYS A 68 -10.64 12.01 2.49
C LYS A 68 -9.62 11.06 1.85
N PRO A 69 -9.63 10.95 0.51
CA PRO A 69 -8.82 9.96 -0.21
C PRO A 69 -7.32 10.12 0.00
N ALA A 70 -6.84 11.32 0.35
CA ALA A 70 -5.43 11.57 0.64
C ALA A 70 -4.90 10.82 1.87
N THR A 71 -5.78 10.36 2.77
CA THR A 71 -5.43 9.66 4.02
C THR A 71 -6.23 8.37 4.24
N ASP A 72 -7.18 8.06 3.35
CA ASP A 72 -8.06 6.92 3.50
C ASP A 72 -7.32 5.58 3.35
N VAL A 73 -7.39 4.74 4.38
CA VAL A 73 -6.84 3.37 4.38
C VAL A 73 -7.93 2.30 4.23
N SER A 74 -9.19 2.71 4.04
CA SER A 74 -10.31 1.79 3.96
C SER A 74 -10.18 0.77 2.82
N GLY A 75 -9.53 1.15 1.71
CA GLY A 75 -9.23 0.25 0.59
C GLY A 75 -8.40 -0.97 1.01
N TYR A 76 -7.37 -0.77 1.83
CA TYR A 76 -6.55 -1.87 2.35
C TYR A 76 -7.35 -2.79 3.28
N LEU A 77 -8.21 -2.23 4.13
CA LEU A 77 -9.08 -3.02 5.00
C LEU A 77 -10.13 -3.82 4.22
N SER A 78 -10.66 -3.26 3.13
CA SER A 78 -11.55 -3.98 2.21
C SER A 78 -10.83 -5.15 1.53
N PHE A 79 -9.61 -4.94 1.06
CA PHE A 79 -8.78 -6.01 0.50
C PHE A 79 -8.49 -7.12 1.52
N LEU A 80 -8.09 -6.77 2.75
CA LEU A 80 -7.90 -7.74 3.83
C LEU A 80 -9.18 -8.50 4.18
N ASN A 81 -10.35 -7.86 4.07
CA ASN A 81 -11.63 -8.51 4.29
C ASN A 81 -11.93 -9.55 3.21
N SER A 82 -11.80 -9.17 1.93
CA SER A 82 -11.95 -10.10 0.80
C SER A 82 -10.94 -11.24 0.86
N GLY A 83 -9.74 -10.98 1.39
CA GLY A 83 -8.68 -11.97 1.56
C GLY A 83 -8.67 -12.73 2.88
N PHE A 84 -9.65 -12.52 3.78
CA PHE A 84 -9.60 -13.10 5.13
C PHE A 84 -9.55 -14.64 5.11
N GLY A 85 -10.16 -15.27 4.11
CA GLY A 85 -10.14 -16.72 3.92
C GLY A 85 -8.77 -17.32 3.60
N TRP A 86 -7.83 -16.54 3.07
CA TRP A 86 -6.53 -17.02 2.59
C TRP A 86 -5.66 -17.65 3.66
N TRP A 87 -5.64 -17.07 4.86
CA TRP A 87 -4.89 -17.60 5.99
C TRP A 87 -5.35 -19.01 6.41
N SER A 88 -6.59 -19.39 6.09
CA SER A 88 -7.06 -20.77 6.32
C SER A 88 -6.34 -21.80 5.44
N ARG A 89 -5.78 -21.36 4.29
CA ARG A 89 -5.05 -22.21 3.32
C ARG A 89 -3.54 -22.15 3.45
N LEU A 90 -3.00 -21.40 4.41
CA LEU A 90 -1.56 -21.30 4.65
C LEU A 90 -0.88 -22.68 4.75
N THR A 91 -1.52 -23.64 5.43
CA THR A 91 -0.94 -24.99 5.59
C THR A 91 -0.79 -25.70 4.25
N GLU A 92 -1.72 -25.49 3.32
CA GLU A 92 -1.68 -26.09 1.98
C GLU A 92 -0.61 -25.41 1.12
N GLY A 93 -0.57 -24.07 1.11
CA GLY A 93 0.45 -23.30 0.40
C GLY A 93 1.88 -23.62 0.89
N LEU A 94 2.09 -23.76 2.19
CA LEU A 94 3.39 -24.16 2.76
C LEU A 94 3.81 -25.59 2.37
N ARG A 95 2.86 -26.47 2.05
CA ARG A 95 3.16 -27.85 1.66
C ARG A 95 3.44 -27.99 0.17
N SER A 96 2.72 -27.25 -0.68
CA SER A 96 2.90 -27.33 -2.12
C SER A 96 3.97 -26.36 -2.64
N GLY A 97 4.12 -25.20 -2.01
CA GLY A 97 4.91 -24.08 -2.53
C GLY A 97 4.13 -23.22 -3.53
N ASP A 98 2.84 -23.48 -3.73
CA ASP A 98 1.96 -22.74 -4.63
C ASP A 98 1.48 -21.43 -3.99
N ARG A 99 1.06 -20.49 -4.85
CA ARG A 99 0.42 -19.23 -4.43
C ARG A 99 -1.10 -19.34 -4.51
N LEU A 100 -1.80 -18.40 -3.91
CA LEU A 100 -3.24 -18.22 -3.99
C LEU A 100 -3.58 -17.28 -5.14
N ASP A 101 -4.61 -17.64 -5.92
CA ASP A 101 -5.27 -16.70 -6.81
C ASP A 101 -6.08 -15.68 -5.99
N PHE A 102 -5.70 -14.41 -6.10
CA PHE A 102 -6.33 -13.28 -5.41
C PHE A 102 -7.07 -12.34 -6.36
N SER A 103 -7.15 -12.67 -7.66
CA SER A 103 -7.77 -11.86 -8.70
C SER A 103 -9.25 -11.53 -8.41
N GLY A 104 -9.99 -12.48 -7.82
CA GLY A 104 -11.36 -12.29 -7.38
C GLY A 104 -11.51 -11.28 -6.23
N ALA A 105 -10.62 -11.31 -5.25
CA ALA A 105 -10.64 -10.38 -4.12
C ALA A 105 -10.31 -8.94 -4.56
N LEU A 106 -9.45 -8.79 -5.56
CA LEU A 106 -9.19 -7.48 -6.17
C LEU A 106 -10.43 -6.93 -6.87
N ALA A 107 -11.12 -7.75 -7.66
CA ALA A 107 -12.34 -7.34 -8.36
C ALA A 107 -13.43 -6.89 -7.37
N GLU A 108 -13.64 -7.65 -6.29
CA GLU A 108 -14.61 -7.30 -5.26
C GLU A 108 -14.26 -6.01 -4.53
N SER A 109 -13.01 -5.86 -4.09
CA SER A 109 -12.57 -4.66 -3.36
C SER A 109 -12.61 -3.39 -4.22
N GLY A 110 -12.57 -3.53 -5.55
CA GLY A 110 -12.76 -2.45 -6.52
C GLY A 110 -14.20 -2.05 -6.81
N GLY A 111 -15.21 -2.75 -6.26
CA GLY A 111 -16.63 -2.47 -6.50
C GLY A 111 -17.37 -3.53 -7.33
N GLY A 112 -16.82 -4.75 -7.44
CA GLY A 112 -17.45 -5.89 -8.11
C GLY A 112 -18.82 -6.30 -7.55
N ASP A 113 -19.52 -7.18 -8.27
CA ASP A 113 -20.94 -7.54 -8.08
C ASP A 113 -21.30 -8.32 -6.78
N GLY A 114 -20.38 -8.42 -5.82
CA GLY A 114 -20.57 -9.08 -4.54
C GLY A 114 -20.62 -10.62 -4.59
N ARG A 115 -20.14 -11.22 -5.68
CA ARG A 115 -19.89 -12.67 -5.74
C ARG A 115 -18.58 -12.98 -5.04
N THR A 116 -18.70 -13.45 -3.81
CA THR A 116 -17.62 -13.94 -2.92
C THR A 116 -16.35 -14.27 -3.69
N ALA A 117 -15.26 -13.54 -3.42
CA ALA A 117 -13.93 -13.96 -3.78
C ALA A 117 -13.84 -15.45 -3.47
N GLY A 118 -13.47 -16.25 -4.46
CA GLY A 118 -13.30 -17.68 -4.28
C GLY A 118 -12.42 -17.95 -3.07
N ASP A 119 -12.44 -19.19 -2.58
CA ASP A 119 -11.70 -19.64 -1.39
C ASP A 119 -10.16 -19.54 -1.51
N GLY A 120 -9.64 -18.79 -2.48
CA GLY A 120 -8.22 -18.68 -2.81
C GLY A 120 -7.75 -20.01 -3.36
N THR A 121 -8.10 -20.35 -4.60
CA THR A 121 -7.59 -21.57 -5.22
C THR A 121 -6.07 -21.47 -5.33
N LEU A 122 -5.36 -22.53 -4.90
CA LEU A 122 -3.91 -22.60 -5.12
C LEU A 122 -3.65 -22.73 -6.61
N VAL A 123 -2.77 -21.87 -7.12
CA VAL A 123 -2.28 -21.86 -8.49
C VAL A 123 -0.77 -22.03 -8.46
N GLU A 124 -0.23 -22.79 -9.41
CA GLU A 124 1.21 -23.04 -9.46
C GLU A 124 1.98 -21.72 -9.45
N ALA A 125 2.91 -21.61 -8.51
CA ALA A 125 3.81 -20.48 -8.43
C ALA A 125 5.00 -20.73 -9.37
N ASP A 126 4.86 -20.33 -10.63
CA ASP A 126 6.00 -20.28 -11.55
C ASP A 126 6.70 -18.91 -11.45
N ALA A 127 8.03 -18.91 -11.52
CA ALA A 127 8.84 -17.69 -11.36
C ALA A 127 8.65 -16.67 -12.51
N GLU A 128 7.97 -17.06 -13.59
CA GLU A 128 7.64 -16.22 -14.75
C GLU A 128 6.19 -15.68 -14.66
N SER A 129 5.42 -16.08 -13.65
CA SER A 129 4.00 -15.79 -13.57
C SER A 129 3.81 -14.33 -13.18
N ASP A 130 3.17 -13.62 -14.09
CA ASP A 130 2.87 -12.20 -13.94
C ASP A 130 1.73 -12.01 -12.94
N THR A 131 2.11 -12.03 -11.66
CA THR A 131 1.23 -11.83 -10.52
C THR A 131 0.46 -10.50 -10.63
N PHE A 132 1.07 -9.48 -11.25
CA PHE A 132 0.45 -8.16 -11.41
C PHE A 132 -0.37 -8.04 -12.70
N GLY A 133 -0.05 -8.79 -13.75
CA GLY A 133 -0.91 -8.92 -14.92
C GLY A 133 -2.34 -9.31 -14.55
N GLU A 134 -2.52 -10.18 -13.56
CA GLU A 134 -3.84 -10.53 -12.99
C GLU A 134 -4.51 -9.35 -12.28
N ALA A 135 -3.76 -8.57 -11.50
CA ALA A 135 -4.26 -7.38 -10.81
C ALA A 135 -4.66 -6.24 -11.78
N PHE A 136 -4.04 -6.22 -12.96
CA PHE A 136 -4.26 -5.21 -13.99
C PHE A 136 -5.17 -5.69 -15.14
N ALA A 137 -5.80 -6.86 -15.01
CA ALA A 137 -6.60 -7.47 -16.07
C ALA A 137 -7.95 -6.76 -16.32
N THR A 138 -8.58 -6.17 -15.31
CA THR A 138 -9.85 -5.45 -15.43
C THR A 138 -9.87 -4.12 -14.66
N PRO A 139 -10.71 -3.14 -15.06
CA PRO A 139 -10.78 -1.84 -14.37
C PRO A 139 -11.11 -1.94 -12.86
N ASP A 140 -11.96 -2.88 -12.48
CA ASP A 140 -12.34 -3.10 -11.08
C ASP A 140 -11.16 -3.68 -10.29
N GLN A 141 -10.44 -4.65 -10.84
CA GLN A 141 -9.25 -5.21 -10.20
C GLN A 141 -8.15 -4.17 -10.02
N VAL A 142 -7.87 -3.35 -11.06
CA VAL A 142 -6.93 -2.23 -10.97
C VAL A 142 -7.36 -1.29 -9.85
N THR A 143 -8.65 -0.96 -9.78
CA THR A 143 -9.19 -0.04 -8.78
C THR A 143 -9.06 -0.58 -7.36
N GLY A 144 -9.38 -1.85 -7.15
CA GLY A 144 -9.26 -2.52 -5.85
C GLY A 144 -7.79 -2.61 -5.41
N PHE A 145 -6.91 -3.06 -6.31
CA PHE A 145 -5.48 -3.22 -6.05
C PHE A 145 -4.81 -1.89 -5.70
N VAL A 146 -4.95 -0.88 -6.56
CA VAL A 146 -4.33 0.44 -6.38
C VAL A 146 -4.78 1.11 -5.08
N ARG A 147 -6.08 1.08 -4.75
CA ARG A 147 -6.60 1.60 -3.47
C ARG A 147 -6.06 0.86 -2.26
N ALA A 148 -5.93 -0.46 -2.37
CA ALA A 148 -5.37 -1.27 -1.29
C ALA A 148 -3.91 -0.90 -1.02
N MET A 149 -3.10 -0.78 -2.07
CA MET A 149 -1.67 -0.43 -1.94
C MET A 149 -1.47 1.00 -1.44
N THR A 150 -2.33 1.94 -1.86
CA THR A 150 -2.37 3.30 -1.32
C THR A 150 -2.62 3.32 0.18
N GLY A 151 -3.63 2.58 0.65
CA GLY A 151 -3.96 2.48 2.07
C GLY A 151 -2.88 1.78 2.89
N TYR A 152 -2.26 0.73 2.33
CA TYR A 152 -1.14 0.00 2.96
C TYR A 152 0.06 0.92 3.20
N SER A 153 0.41 1.74 2.21
CA SER A 153 1.58 2.62 2.25
C SER A 153 1.40 3.89 3.09
N MET A 154 0.17 4.24 3.48
CA MET A 154 -0.16 5.58 3.99
C MET A 154 0.69 6.01 5.20
N GLY A 155 0.83 5.13 6.19
CA GLY A 155 1.63 5.42 7.40
C GLY A 155 3.11 5.65 7.07
N ALA A 156 3.69 4.82 6.20
CA ALA A 156 5.06 4.97 5.74
C ALA A 156 5.26 6.28 4.98
N ASN A 157 4.32 6.62 4.08
CA ASN A 157 4.36 7.83 3.26
C ASN A 157 4.37 9.10 4.11
N GLN A 158 3.54 9.14 5.16
CA GLN A 158 3.52 10.24 6.13
C GLN A 158 4.83 10.33 6.92
N ALA A 159 5.39 9.21 7.36
CA ALA A 159 6.67 9.18 8.07
C ALA A 159 7.81 9.68 7.17
N ILE A 160 7.89 9.19 5.93
CA ILE A 160 8.93 9.55 4.94
C ILE A 160 8.92 11.05 4.62
N ALA A 161 7.74 11.66 4.55
CA ALA A 161 7.61 13.10 4.32
C ALA A 161 8.37 13.94 5.37
N THR A 162 8.68 13.40 6.55
CA THR A 162 9.40 14.10 7.62
C THR A 162 10.75 13.47 8.00
N ALA A 163 10.93 12.16 7.81
CA ALA A 163 12.12 11.43 8.23
C ALA A 163 13.33 11.62 7.29
N PHE A 164 13.09 11.97 6.02
CA PHE A 164 14.14 12.21 5.03
C PHE A 164 14.44 13.72 4.88
N ASP A 165 15.71 14.08 4.66
CA ASP A 165 16.08 15.48 4.42
C ASP A 165 15.75 15.89 2.98
N TRP A 166 14.55 16.46 2.81
CA TRP A 166 14.04 16.93 1.52
C TRP A 166 14.56 18.31 1.10
N LYS A 167 15.29 19.04 1.97
CA LYS A 167 15.77 20.39 1.68
C LYS A 167 16.69 20.49 0.46
N PRO A 168 17.65 19.57 0.21
CA PRO A 168 18.51 19.63 -0.96
C PRO A 168 17.85 19.12 -2.25
N VAL A 169 16.66 18.49 -2.15
CA VAL A 169 15.98 17.81 -3.25
C VAL A 169 15.11 18.79 -4.03
N ARG A 170 14.99 18.59 -5.35
CA ARG A 170 14.04 19.32 -6.22
C ARG A 170 13.05 18.40 -6.90
N THR A 171 13.49 17.22 -7.36
CA THR A 171 12.65 16.27 -8.09
C THR A 171 12.64 14.91 -7.41
N VAL A 172 11.44 14.44 -7.07
CA VAL A 172 11.19 13.10 -6.52
C VAL A 172 10.53 12.25 -7.60
N VAL A 173 11.07 11.06 -7.84
CA VAL A 173 10.48 10.06 -8.75
C VAL A 173 9.97 8.91 -7.88
N ASP A 174 8.69 8.59 -7.98
CA ASP A 174 8.05 7.49 -7.29
C ASP A 174 7.81 6.36 -8.30
N VAL A 175 8.51 5.23 -8.14
CA VAL A 175 8.47 4.09 -9.06
C VAL A 175 7.56 3.01 -8.48
N GLY A 176 6.55 2.60 -9.23
CA GLY A 176 5.42 1.82 -8.70
C GLY A 176 4.49 2.72 -7.88
N CYS A 177 4.21 3.92 -8.38
CA CYS A 177 3.59 4.98 -7.58
C CYS A 177 2.12 4.74 -7.20
N SER A 178 1.42 3.77 -7.80
CA SER A 178 -0.02 3.57 -7.60
C SER A 178 -0.78 4.90 -7.79
N GLU A 179 -1.71 5.27 -6.91
CA GLU A 179 -2.39 6.57 -6.92
C GLU A 179 -1.49 7.79 -6.66
N GLY A 180 -0.19 7.61 -6.38
CA GLY A 180 0.72 8.71 -6.05
C GLY A 180 0.62 9.17 -4.60
N ALA A 181 0.22 8.29 -3.69
CA ALA A 181 0.02 8.62 -2.28
C ALA A 181 1.30 9.15 -1.61
N LEU A 182 2.47 8.60 -1.95
CA LEU A 182 3.75 9.11 -1.46
C LEU A 182 3.97 10.55 -1.92
N LEU A 183 3.79 10.81 -3.23
CA LEU A 183 3.94 12.16 -3.78
C LEU A 183 2.93 13.14 -3.17
N ALA A 184 1.69 12.73 -2.89
CA ALA A 184 0.72 13.56 -2.19
C ALA A 184 1.24 14.03 -0.82
N GLN A 185 1.80 13.12 -0.02
CA GLN A 185 2.34 13.45 1.30
C GLN A 185 3.62 14.30 1.21
N VAL A 186 4.59 13.89 0.38
CA VAL A 186 5.89 14.56 0.27
C VAL A 186 5.75 15.95 -0.35
N LEU A 187 4.98 16.09 -1.43
CA LEU A 187 4.76 17.40 -2.05
C LEU A 187 3.88 18.30 -1.18
N GLY A 188 2.90 17.74 -0.46
CA GLY A 188 2.07 18.49 0.49
C GLY A 188 2.89 19.07 1.65
N ALA A 189 3.90 18.34 2.13
CA ALA A 189 4.79 18.79 3.20
C ALA A 189 5.89 19.76 2.73
N HIS A 190 6.27 19.72 1.44
CA HIS A 190 7.40 20.47 0.90
C HIS A 190 7.05 21.19 -0.42
N GLU A 191 6.77 22.49 -0.34
CA GLU A 191 6.32 23.30 -1.48
C GLU A 191 7.36 23.42 -2.61
N HIS A 192 8.66 23.26 -2.31
CA HIS A 192 9.75 23.41 -3.29
C HIS A 192 9.97 22.18 -4.19
N LEU A 193 9.33 21.05 -3.87
CA LEU A 193 9.49 19.79 -4.59
C LEU A 193 8.55 19.68 -5.79
N HIS A 194 9.02 18.94 -6.79
CA HIS A 194 8.23 18.44 -7.92
C HIS A 194 8.27 16.90 -7.94
N GLY A 195 7.19 16.28 -8.38
CA GLY A 195 7.02 14.82 -8.41
C GLY A 195 6.92 14.25 -9.82
N VAL A 196 7.38 13.01 -9.98
CA VAL A 196 7.12 12.16 -11.14
C VAL A 196 6.62 10.81 -10.63
N GLY A 197 5.36 10.48 -10.88
CA GLY A 197 4.85 9.14 -10.63
C GLY A 197 5.10 8.26 -11.85
N PHE A 198 5.74 7.11 -11.66
CA PHE A 198 6.00 6.13 -12.71
C PHE A 198 5.30 4.81 -12.38
N ASP A 199 4.37 4.41 -13.24
CA ASP A 199 3.59 3.17 -13.09
C ASP A 199 3.02 2.75 -14.46
N LEU A 200 2.31 1.63 -14.51
CA LEU A 200 1.61 1.18 -15.70
C LEU A 200 0.59 2.22 -16.19
N PRO A 201 0.42 2.42 -17.52
CA PRO A 201 -0.48 3.43 -18.06
C PRO A 201 -1.92 3.41 -17.54
N ALA A 202 -2.41 2.23 -17.12
CA ALA A 202 -3.74 2.04 -16.56
C ALA A 202 -4.00 2.84 -15.27
N VAL A 203 -2.95 3.31 -14.57
CA VAL A 203 -3.06 4.05 -13.31
C VAL A 203 -3.19 5.57 -13.50
N SER A 204 -2.92 6.09 -14.70
CA SER A 204 -2.79 7.53 -14.97
C SER A 204 -3.96 8.40 -14.47
N ASP A 205 -5.20 7.99 -14.78
CA ASP A 205 -6.40 8.76 -14.41
C ASP A 205 -6.57 8.82 -12.88
N ARG A 206 -6.27 7.70 -12.23
CA ARG A 206 -6.37 7.54 -10.78
C ARG A 206 -5.31 8.35 -10.05
N PHE A 207 -4.07 8.31 -10.54
CA PHE A 207 -2.98 9.16 -10.08
C PHE A 207 -3.36 10.65 -10.14
N THR A 208 -3.84 11.10 -11.30
CA THR A 208 -4.21 12.51 -11.50
C THR A 208 -5.34 12.92 -10.57
N HIS A 209 -6.36 12.07 -10.41
CA HIS A 209 -7.48 12.33 -9.50
C HIS A 209 -7.04 12.44 -8.03
N HIS A 210 -6.17 11.54 -7.58
CA HIS A 210 -5.69 11.53 -6.20
C HIS A 210 -4.85 12.77 -5.88
N LEU A 211 -3.95 13.18 -6.78
CA LEU A 211 -3.15 14.39 -6.59
C LEU A 211 -3.98 15.68 -6.65
N ASP A 212 -5.08 15.69 -7.41
CA ASP A 212 -5.99 16.84 -7.49
C ASP A 212 -6.70 17.04 -6.15
N GLN A 213 -7.16 15.94 -5.55
CA GLN A 213 -7.75 15.93 -4.22
C GLN A 213 -6.75 16.33 -3.12
N ALA A 214 -5.48 15.99 -3.29
CA ALA A 214 -4.40 16.44 -2.41
C ALA A 214 -3.94 17.88 -2.68
N GLY A 215 -4.39 18.51 -3.78
CA GLY A 215 -4.04 19.89 -4.14
C GLY A 215 -2.59 20.08 -4.61
N VAL A 216 -1.95 19.03 -5.13
CA VAL A 216 -0.53 19.06 -5.55
C VAL A 216 -0.29 18.72 -7.02
N THR A 217 -1.34 18.50 -7.81
CA THR A 217 -1.26 18.12 -9.24
C THR A 217 -0.36 19.04 -10.05
N ASP A 218 -0.39 20.35 -9.82
CA ASP A 218 0.42 21.32 -10.57
C ASP A 218 1.94 21.11 -10.45
N ARG A 219 2.39 20.36 -9.42
CA ARG A 219 3.80 20.06 -9.16
C ARG A 219 4.18 18.61 -9.45
N ALA A 220 3.26 17.82 -9.99
CA ALA A 220 3.49 16.42 -10.27
C ALA A 220 3.09 16.08 -11.72
N ARG A 221 3.75 15.07 -12.29
CA ARG A 221 3.32 14.49 -13.57
C ARG A 221 3.36 12.98 -13.51
N PHE A 222 2.50 12.35 -14.29
CA PHE A 222 2.51 10.92 -14.51
C PHE A 222 3.42 10.55 -15.69
N ALA A 223 4.19 9.48 -15.53
CA ALA A 223 5.03 8.88 -16.55
C ALA A 223 4.64 7.40 -16.68
N GLY A 224 3.76 7.09 -17.63
CA GLY A 224 3.32 5.71 -17.86
C GLY A 224 4.42 4.86 -18.51
N GLY A 225 4.69 3.68 -17.96
CA GLY A 225 5.67 2.74 -18.52
C GLY A 225 5.75 1.43 -17.75
N ASP A 226 6.60 0.53 -18.24
CA ASP A 226 6.90 -0.76 -17.63
C ASP A 226 8.36 -0.78 -17.17
N PHE A 227 8.61 -0.84 -15.86
CA PHE A 227 9.98 -0.87 -15.31
C PHE A 227 10.80 -2.13 -15.67
N PHE A 228 10.22 -3.15 -16.31
CA PHE A 228 10.98 -4.28 -16.85
C PHE A 228 11.64 -3.92 -18.17
N HIS A 229 10.99 -3.06 -18.97
CA HIS A 229 11.37 -2.81 -20.35
C HIS A 229 11.82 -1.35 -20.59
N ASP A 230 11.23 -0.39 -19.88
CA ASP A 230 11.43 1.03 -20.08
C ASP A 230 12.44 1.63 -19.07
N PRO A 231 13.23 2.65 -19.46
CA PRO A 231 14.09 3.35 -18.52
C PRO A 231 13.28 4.08 -17.44
N LEU A 232 13.81 4.13 -16.21
CA LEU A 232 13.18 4.90 -15.14
C LEU A 232 13.34 6.41 -15.38
N PRO A 233 12.35 7.25 -15.02
CA PRO A 233 12.51 8.69 -15.07
C PRO A 233 13.65 9.16 -14.16
N ALA A 234 14.40 10.18 -14.61
CA ALA A 234 15.46 10.78 -13.81
C ALA A 234 14.90 11.78 -12.77
N GLY A 235 15.54 11.84 -11.61
CA GLY A 235 15.26 12.78 -10.53
C GLY A 235 16.38 12.80 -9.49
N ASP A 236 16.31 13.71 -8.52
CA ASP A 236 17.33 13.82 -7.47
C ASP A 236 17.17 12.68 -6.45
N VAL A 237 15.92 12.25 -6.22
CA VAL A 237 15.58 11.09 -5.41
C VAL A 237 14.64 10.18 -6.20
N ILE A 238 14.97 8.89 -6.24
CA ILE A 238 14.06 7.83 -6.72
C ILE A 238 13.57 7.08 -5.50
N VAL A 239 12.27 6.84 -5.42
CA VAL A 239 11.63 6.07 -4.35
C VAL A 239 11.05 4.79 -4.93
N MET A 240 11.27 3.67 -4.25
CA MET A 240 10.65 2.37 -4.51
C MET A 240 10.01 1.89 -3.20
N GLY A 241 8.70 2.07 -3.10
CA GLY A 241 7.93 1.77 -1.91
C GLY A 241 7.07 0.55 -2.09
N HIS A 242 7.28 -0.50 -1.29
CA HIS A 242 6.48 -1.72 -1.44
C HIS A 242 6.51 -2.31 -2.85
N VAL A 243 7.67 -2.23 -3.50
CA VAL A 243 7.89 -2.72 -4.86
C VAL A 243 8.81 -3.92 -4.86
N LEU A 244 9.91 -3.87 -4.10
CA LEU A 244 10.98 -4.85 -4.27
C LEU A 244 10.56 -6.20 -3.71
N HIS A 245 9.77 -6.25 -2.63
CA HIS A 245 9.37 -7.50 -2.01
C HIS A 245 8.57 -8.43 -2.93
N ASP A 246 7.93 -7.89 -3.97
CA ASP A 246 7.10 -8.61 -4.92
C ASP A 246 7.88 -9.53 -5.87
N TRP A 247 9.19 -9.31 -5.98
CA TRP A 247 10.00 -9.91 -7.03
C TRP A 247 11.11 -10.81 -6.51
N ASN A 248 11.63 -11.65 -7.41
CA ASN A 248 12.83 -12.43 -7.14
C ASN A 248 14.08 -11.53 -7.07
N VAL A 249 15.21 -12.10 -6.64
CA VAL A 249 16.47 -11.36 -6.42
C VAL A 249 17.01 -10.72 -7.70
N ASP A 250 16.90 -11.40 -8.84
CA ASP A 250 17.43 -10.89 -10.12
C ASP A 250 16.70 -9.61 -10.55
N ILE A 251 15.37 -9.59 -10.39
CA ILE A 251 14.54 -8.41 -10.65
C ILE A 251 14.82 -7.30 -9.63
N LYS A 252 14.96 -7.62 -8.33
CA LYS A 252 15.32 -6.64 -7.30
C LYS A 252 16.62 -5.92 -7.66
N GLN A 253 17.68 -6.67 -7.99
CA GLN A 253 18.96 -6.11 -8.39
C GLN A 253 18.88 -5.35 -9.73
N MET A 254 18.06 -5.81 -10.68
CA MET A 254 17.82 -5.10 -11.93
C MET A 254 17.18 -3.72 -11.69
N LEU A 255 16.13 -3.64 -10.88
CA LEU A 255 15.45 -2.38 -10.55
C LEU A 255 16.40 -1.41 -9.83
N ILE A 256 17.17 -1.91 -8.86
CA ILE A 256 18.19 -1.10 -8.14
C ILE A 256 19.24 -0.53 -9.12
N ARG A 257 19.71 -1.32 -10.09
CA ARG A 257 20.64 -0.85 -11.12
C ARG A 257 20.02 0.23 -12.01
N LYS A 258 18.77 0.06 -12.44
CA LYS A 258 18.06 1.07 -13.24
C LYS A 258 17.89 2.39 -12.48
N ALA A 259 17.61 2.31 -11.17
CA ALA A 259 17.55 3.50 -10.33
C ALA A 259 18.93 4.17 -10.22
N TYR A 260 20.00 3.40 -10.01
CA TYR A 260 21.36 3.95 -10.00
C TYR A 260 21.69 4.67 -11.32
N GLU A 261 21.33 4.11 -12.47
CA GLU A 261 21.54 4.72 -13.79
C GLU A 261 20.77 6.03 -13.98
N ALA A 262 19.52 6.09 -13.50
CA ALA A 262 18.66 7.26 -13.62
C ALA A 262 19.00 8.40 -12.63
N LEU A 263 19.76 8.12 -11.56
CA LEU A 263 20.16 9.11 -10.56
C LEU A 263 21.36 9.95 -11.03
N PRO A 264 21.38 11.27 -10.75
CA PRO A 264 22.58 12.10 -10.87
C PRO A 264 23.61 11.73 -9.78
N SER A 265 24.83 12.24 -9.91
CA SER A 265 25.83 12.14 -8.82
C SER A 265 25.31 12.89 -7.58
N GLY A 266 25.39 12.25 -6.41
CA GLY A 266 24.80 12.74 -5.17
C GLY A 266 23.30 12.49 -5.03
N GLY A 267 22.64 11.91 -6.04
CA GLY A 267 21.24 11.49 -5.96
C GLY A 267 21.06 10.25 -5.09
N SER A 268 19.82 10.04 -4.60
CA SER A 268 19.53 8.97 -3.65
C SER A 268 18.43 8.02 -4.15
N LEU A 269 18.62 6.72 -3.92
CA LEU A 269 17.55 5.74 -3.96
C LEU A 269 17.02 5.52 -2.55
N LEU A 270 15.73 5.73 -2.35
CA LEU A 270 15.00 5.46 -1.12
C LEU A 270 14.11 4.24 -1.33
N ILE A 271 14.33 3.19 -0.56
CA ILE A 271 13.50 1.98 -0.55
C ILE A 271 12.79 1.94 0.80
N TYR A 272 11.47 1.77 0.83
CA TYR A 272 10.76 1.50 2.08
C TYR A 272 9.94 0.22 2.00
N GLU A 273 10.09 -0.60 3.03
CA GLU A 273 9.51 -1.94 3.12
C GLU A 273 9.37 -2.40 4.58
N SER A 274 8.46 -3.37 4.77
CA SER A 274 8.36 -4.21 5.96
C SER A 274 9.55 -5.20 6.03
N LEU A 275 10.76 -4.69 6.28
CA LEU A 275 11.99 -5.49 6.30
C LEU A 275 11.99 -6.56 7.39
N ILE A 276 12.60 -7.71 7.09
CA ILE A 276 12.86 -8.74 8.10
C ILE A 276 14.14 -8.36 8.86
N ASP A 277 14.16 -8.57 10.18
CA ASP A 277 15.41 -8.40 10.94
C ASP A 277 16.48 -9.39 10.46
N ASP A 278 17.76 -8.99 10.49
CA ASP A 278 18.85 -9.77 9.89
C ASP A 278 18.96 -11.19 10.43
N GLU A 279 18.65 -11.39 11.72
CA GLU A 279 18.62 -12.71 12.36
C GLU A 279 17.32 -13.48 12.16
N ARG A 280 16.29 -12.83 11.58
CA ARG A 280 14.93 -13.35 11.37
C ARG A 280 14.28 -13.88 12.66
N ARG A 281 14.32 -13.09 13.74
CA ARG A 281 13.89 -13.50 15.09
C ARG A 281 12.87 -12.58 15.73
N THR A 282 12.93 -11.29 15.46
CA THR A 282 12.30 -10.28 16.32
C THR A 282 11.27 -9.42 15.59
N ASN A 283 11.42 -9.21 14.27
CA ASN A 283 10.43 -8.48 13.50
C ASN A 283 9.32 -9.41 12.98
N THR A 284 8.41 -9.79 13.88
CA THR A 284 7.27 -10.67 13.55
C THR A 284 6.42 -10.11 12.41
N THR A 285 6.19 -8.79 12.37
CA THR A 285 5.36 -8.20 11.32
C THR A 285 6.01 -8.29 9.95
N GLY A 286 7.33 -8.05 9.84
CA GLY A 286 8.07 -8.25 8.59
C GLY A 286 8.03 -9.71 8.12
N MET A 287 8.14 -10.67 9.05
CA MET A 287 8.02 -12.10 8.72
C MET A 287 6.62 -12.49 8.25
N LEU A 288 5.56 -12.01 8.92
CA LEU A 288 4.18 -12.27 8.51
C LEU A 288 3.85 -11.63 7.16
N THR A 289 4.39 -10.43 6.90
CA THR A 289 4.26 -9.77 5.59
C THR A 289 4.96 -10.59 4.50
N SER A 290 6.18 -11.08 4.76
CA SER A 290 6.86 -11.99 3.83
C SER A 290 6.07 -13.25 3.54
N LEU A 291 5.36 -13.82 4.54
CA LEU A 291 4.49 -14.97 4.33
C LEU A 291 3.26 -14.62 3.48
N ASN A 292 2.62 -13.48 3.75
CA ASN A 292 1.53 -12.97 2.92
C ASN A 292 1.96 -12.83 1.46
N VAL A 293 3.08 -12.16 1.22
CA VAL A 293 3.62 -11.95 -0.13
C VAL A 293 3.89 -13.29 -0.81
N SER A 294 4.51 -14.25 -0.12
CA SER A 294 4.77 -15.57 -0.70
C SER A 294 3.51 -16.36 -1.05
N LEU A 295 2.39 -16.06 -0.38
CA LEU A 295 1.10 -16.70 -0.67
C LEU A 295 0.36 -16.02 -1.83
N VAL A 296 0.78 -14.85 -2.31
CA VAL A 296 0.07 -14.14 -3.38
C VAL A 296 0.94 -13.84 -4.61
N SER A 297 2.26 -13.75 -4.44
CA SER A 297 3.24 -13.56 -5.52
C SER A 297 4.13 -14.78 -5.67
N ALA A 298 4.29 -15.24 -6.92
CA ALA A 298 5.10 -16.41 -7.23
C ALA A 298 6.62 -16.18 -7.10
N GLY A 299 7.06 -14.92 -7.16
CA GLY A 299 8.47 -14.54 -7.01
C GLY A 299 8.75 -13.74 -5.73
N GLY A 300 7.71 -13.32 -5.02
CA GLY A 300 7.79 -12.36 -3.93
C GLY A 300 8.23 -12.99 -2.62
N LEU A 301 9.22 -12.36 -1.98
CA LEU A 301 9.66 -12.73 -0.64
C LEU A 301 10.31 -11.53 0.04
N GLY A 302 9.99 -11.37 1.34
CA GLY A 302 10.61 -10.37 2.20
C GLY A 302 12.10 -10.63 2.39
N TYR A 303 12.82 -9.55 2.61
CA TYR A 303 14.28 -9.53 2.71
C TYR A 303 14.73 -8.67 3.90
N THR A 304 16.00 -8.80 4.26
CA THR A 304 16.59 -8.09 5.39
C THR A 304 17.28 -6.78 4.98
N GLY A 305 17.53 -5.91 5.96
CA GLY A 305 18.29 -4.68 5.73
C GLY A 305 19.71 -4.93 5.22
N SER A 306 20.38 -5.98 5.71
CA SER A 306 21.68 -6.42 5.19
C SER A 306 21.63 -6.86 3.73
N GLN A 307 20.65 -7.69 3.34
CA GLN A 307 20.49 -8.12 1.95
C GLN A 307 20.28 -6.92 1.01
N CYS A 308 19.43 -5.97 1.41
CA CYS A 308 19.21 -4.74 0.63
C CYS A 308 20.47 -3.90 0.47
N ARG A 309 21.26 -3.77 1.55
CA ARG A 309 22.54 -3.07 1.54
C ARG A 309 23.55 -3.71 0.60
N ASP A 310 23.61 -5.04 0.55
CA ASP A 310 24.50 -5.76 -0.35
C ASP A 310 24.14 -5.46 -1.81
N TRP A 311 22.85 -5.52 -2.18
CA TRP A 311 22.39 -5.19 -3.54
C TRP A 311 22.66 -3.73 -3.93
N LEU A 312 22.46 -2.79 -3.02
CA LEU A 312 22.81 -1.38 -3.24
C LEU A 312 24.32 -1.20 -3.44
N THR A 313 25.15 -1.89 -2.65
CA THR A 313 26.61 -1.83 -2.77
C THR A 313 27.07 -2.38 -4.13
N GLU A 314 26.51 -3.50 -4.56
CA GLU A 314 26.79 -4.12 -5.86
C GLU A 314 26.40 -3.22 -7.04
N ALA A 315 25.31 -2.45 -6.90
CA ALA A 315 24.89 -1.49 -7.91
C ALA A 315 25.76 -0.22 -7.95
N GLY A 316 26.60 0.02 -6.95
CA GLY A 316 27.56 1.13 -6.91
C GLY A 316 27.19 2.29 -5.98
N PHE A 317 26.18 2.14 -5.11
CA PHE A 317 25.85 3.15 -4.10
C PHE A 317 26.95 3.21 -3.03
N GLY A 318 27.40 4.42 -2.69
CA GLY A 318 28.54 4.63 -1.79
C GLY A 318 28.18 4.73 -0.31
N SER A 319 27.10 5.46 0.02
CA SER A 319 26.60 5.58 1.40
C SER A 319 25.24 4.91 1.51
N ILE A 320 25.12 3.95 2.44
CA ILE A 320 23.88 3.18 2.63
C ILE A 320 23.47 3.20 4.11
N THR A 321 22.27 3.69 4.38
CA THR A 321 21.68 3.72 5.72
C THR A 321 20.40 2.89 5.76
N VAL A 322 20.19 2.15 6.86
CA VAL A 322 18.95 1.43 7.15
C VAL A 322 18.41 2.01 8.45
N SER A 323 17.17 2.48 8.45
CA SER A 323 16.52 3.10 9.60
C SER A 323 15.07 2.67 9.71
N HIS A 324 14.58 2.48 10.94
CA HIS A 324 13.16 2.29 11.19
C HIS A 324 12.37 3.58 10.88
N LEU A 325 11.18 3.47 10.31
CA LEU A 325 10.28 4.59 10.00
C LEU A 325 9.13 4.67 11.01
N ASP A 326 8.09 3.87 10.78
CA ASP A 326 6.91 3.77 11.61
C ASP A 326 6.32 2.37 11.49
N GLY A 327 5.67 1.90 12.56
CA GLY A 327 5.08 0.57 12.59
C GLY A 327 6.08 -0.53 12.15
N PRO A 328 5.73 -1.37 11.15
CA PRO A 328 6.63 -2.41 10.66
C PRO A 328 7.67 -1.94 9.63
N GLU A 329 7.62 -0.67 9.25
CA GLU A 329 8.30 -0.14 8.07
C GLU A 329 9.72 0.33 8.37
N TYR A 330 10.61 0.06 7.42
CA TYR A 330 11.99 0.50 7.42
C TYR A 330 12.29 1.23 6.12
N MET A 331 13.18 2.20 6.21
CA MET A 331 13.75 2.92 5.07
C MET A 331 15.20 2.51 4.87
N VAL A 332 15.56 2.22 3.63
CA VAL A 332 16.93 2.06 3.16
C VAL A 332 17.24 3.18 2.19
N VAL A 333 18.30 3.94 2.44
CA VAL A 333 18.74 5.02 1.56
C VAL A 333 20.12 4.69 1.03
N GLY A 334 20.28 4.65 -0.29
CA GLY A 334 21.56 4.56 -0.98
C GLY A 334 21.88 5.85 -1.72
N VAL A 335 23.06 6.44 -1.51
CA VAL A 335 23.54 7.66 -2.19
C VAL A 335 24.55 7.31 -3.27
N LYS A 336 24.37 7.86 -4.48
CA LYS A 336 25.25 7.68 -5.64
C LYS A 336 26.49 8.57 -5.62
#